data_AF-A0A950EIY5-F1
#
_entry.id   AF-A0A950EIY5-F1
#
_cell.length_a   1.000
_cell.length_b   1.000
_cell.length_c   1.000
_cell.angle_alpha   90.00
_cell.angle_beta   90.00
_cell.angle_gamma   90.00
#
_symmetry.space_group_name_H-M   'P 1'
#
loop_
_entity.id
_entity.type
_entity.pdbx_description
1 polymer ?
#
loop_
_entity_poly.entity_id
_entity_poly.type
_entity_poly.pdbx_seq_one_letter_code
_entity_poly.pdbx_strand_id
1 'polypeptide(L)'
;MALERIETLPTLPRRPADSHKGLYGSVLVLAGGRGMAGAAALAGAAALRSGAGLVRVASPAEVQPTVASFEPSYMTYPLENDEHGAL
;
A
#
# COMPACT_ATOMS: atom_id res chain seq x y z
N MET A 1 -23.76 10.95 -0.52
CA MET A 1 -22.42 11.55 -0.45
C MET A 1 -22.25 12.40 -1.71
N ALA A 2 -22.15 13.72 -1.59
CA ALA A 2 -21.93 14.59 -2.75
C ALA A 2 -20.41 14.65 -3.02
N LEU A 3 -20.02 14.51 -4.29
CA LEU A 3 -18.65 14.71 -4.72
C LEU A 3 -18.39 16.23 -4.79
N GLU A 4 -17.34 16.69 -4.11
CA GLU A 4 -16.88 18.08 -4.19
C GLU A 4 -15.82 18.19 -5.30
N ARG A 5 -15.99 19.16 -6.20
CA ARG A 5 -14.98 19.46 -7.23
C ARG A 5 -13.90 20.34 -6.61
N ILE A 6 -12.66 19.85 -6.59
CA ILE A 6 -11.51 20.62 -6.14
C ILE A 6 -11.04 21.53 -7.30
N GLU A 7 -11.22 22.85 -7.17
CA GLU A 7 -10.74 23.84 -8.16
C GLU A 7 -9.25 24.19 -8.01
N THR A 8 -8.73 24.05 -6.79
CA THR A 8 -7.36 24.44 -6.43
C THR A 8 -6.71 23.33 -5.63
N LEU A 9 -5.52 22.89 -6.06
CA LEU A 9 -4.80 21.84 -5.38
C LEU A 9 -4.31 22.30 -3.99
N PRO A 10 -4.43 21.47 -2.94
CA PRO A 10 -3.89 21.81 -1.63
C PRO A 10 -2.37 21.87 -1.68
N THR A 11 -1.78 22.78 -0.89
CA THR A 11 -0.33 22.84 -0.73
C THR A 11 0.14 21.70 0.17
N LEU A 12 1.12 20.91 -0.30
CA LEU A 12 1.71 19.84 0.51
C LEU A 12 2.54 20.44 1.66
N PRO A 13 2.51 19.81 2.86
CA PRO A 13 3.31 20.27 3.98
C PRO A 13 4.82 20.13 3.70
N ARG A 14 5.62 21.08 4.19
CA ARG A 14 7.09 20.97 4.14
C ARG A 14 7.57 19.80 5.01
N ARG A 15 8.54 19.05 4.50
CA ARG A 15 9.21 17.97 5.21
C ARG A 15 10.44 18.50 5.97
N PRO A 16 10.54 18.33 7.30
CA PRO A 16 11.73 18.72 8.06
C PRO A 16 12.98 17.98 7.58
N ALA A 17 14.15 18.64 7.65
CA ALA A 17 15.41 18.04 7.20
C ALA A 17 15.88 16.88 8.08
N ASP A 18 15.53 16.91 9.36
CA ASP A 18 15.79 15.90 10.39
C ASP A 18 14.67 14.85 10.51
N SER A 19 13.79 14.77 9.50
CA SER A 19 12.67 13.84 9.50
C SER A 19 13.09 12.39 9.19
N HIS A 20 12.25 11.44 9.58
CA HIS A 20 12.43 10.02 9.28
C HIS A 20 11.11 9.36 8.88
N LYS A 21 11.19 8.15 8.33
CA LYS A 21 10.05 7.35 7.85
C LYS A 21 8.91 7.14 8.86
N GLY A 22 9.16 7.28 10.16
CA GLY A 22 8.12 7.16 11.19
C GLY A 22 7.19 8.37 11.27
N LEU A 23 7.65 9.56 10.84
CA LEU A 23 6.87 10.81 10.88
C LEU A 23 5.80 10.87 9.79
N TYR A 24 5.93 10.06 8.74
CA TYR A 24 5.05 10.08 7.57
C TYR A 24 3.98 8.98 7.61
N GLY A 25 3.67 8.49 8.81
CA GLY A 25 2.65 7.47 9.03
C GLY A 25 3.02 6.09 8.47
N SER A 26 2.14 5.13 8.78
CA SER A 26 2.25 3.76 8.29
C SER A 26 0.93 3.32 7.67
N VAL A 27 1.01 2.72 6.49
CA VAL A 27 -0.13 2.14 5.79
C VAL A 27 -0.02 0.62 5.83
N LEU A 28 -1.15 -0.03 6.13
CA LEU A 28 -1.35 -1.46 5.92
C LEU A 28 -2.31 -1.64 4.74
N VAL A 29 -1.84 -2.36 3.72
CA VAL A 29 -2.66 -2.79 2.58
C VAL A 29 -3.05 -4.24 2.81
N LEU A 30 -4.35 -4.49 2.94
CA LEU A 30 -4.96 -5.82 2.95
C LEU A 30 -5.61 -6.03 1.58
N ALA A 31 -4.89 -6.68 0.68
CA ALA A 31 -5.34 -6.86 -0.69
C ALA A 31 -4.60 -8.00 -1.37
N GLY A 32 -5.08 -8.34 -2.56
CA GLY A 32 -4.60 -9.49 -3.32
C GLY A 32 -5.58 -10.65 -3.22
N GLY A 33 -5.23 -11.72 -3.94
CA GLY A 33 -6.05 -12.89 -4.14
C GLY A 33 -5.60 -13.60 -5.40
N ARG A 34 -6.09 -14.81 -5.62
CA ARG A 34 -5.79 -15.58 -6.83
C ARG A 34 -6.04 -14.74 -8.07
N GLY A 35 -5.02 -14.55 -8.91
CA GLY A 35 -5.11 -13.72 -10.12
C GLY A 35 -5.19 -12.20 -9.87
N MET A 36 -5.14 -11.74 -8.63
CA MET A 36 -5.30 -10.33 -8.23
C MET A 36 -4.09 -9.77 -7.45
N ALA A 37 -2.91 -10.40 -7.56
CA ALA A 37 -1.67 -9.92 -6.93
C ALA A 37 -1.37 -8.43 -7.24
N GLY A 38 -1.70 -7.99 -8.47
CA GLY A 38 -1.52 -6.60 -8.91
C GLY A 38 -2.32 -5.59 -8.08
N ALA A 39 -3.47 -5.97 -7.50
CA ALA A 39 -4.27 -5.07 -6.67
C ALA A 39 -3.48 -4.63 -5.42
N ALA A 40 -2.83 -5.58 -4.74
CA ALA A 40 -1.98 -5.30 -3.59
C ALA A 40 -0.76 -4.45 -3.96
N ALA A 41 -0.10 -4.80 -5.08
CA ALA A 41 1.06 -4.08 -5.56
C ALA A 41 0.74 -2.62 -5.95
N LEU A 42 -0.37 -2.37 -6.65
CA LEU A 42 -0.75 -1.03 -7.06
C LEU A 42 -1.14 -0.15 -5.87
N ALA A 43 -1.89 -0.71 -4.91
CA ALA A 43 -2.28 -0.01 -3.70
C ALA A 43 -1.06 0.34 -2.82
N GLY A 44 -0.13 -0.61 -2.63
CA GLY A 44 1.13 -0.37 -1.92
C GLY A 44 1.97 0.72 -2.57
N ALA A 45 2.07 0.70 -3.90
CA ALA A 45 2.91 1.64 -4.64
C ALA A 45 2.29 3.04 -4.58
N ALA A 46 0.96 3.13 -4.68
CA ALA A 46 0.24 4.37 -4.50
C ALA A 46 0.45 4.95 -3.10
N ALA A 47 0.45 4.12 -2.05
CA ALA A 47 0.73 4.57 -0.69
C ALA A 47 2.14 5.15 -0.53
N LEU A 48 3.17 4.46 -1.05
CA LEU A 48 4.55 4.96 -1.04
C LEU A 48 4.67 6.29 -1.82
N ARG A 49 4.11 6.35 -3.04
CA ARG A 49 4.15 7.56 -3.88
C ARG A 49 3.37 8.73 -3.27
N SER A 50 2.33 8.44 -2.49
CA SER A 50 1.56 9.46 -1.75
C SER A 50 2.33 10.00 -0.53
N GLY A 51 3.47 9.39 -0.21
CA GLY A 51 4.38 9.86 0.80
C GLY A 51 4.30 9.12 2.13
N ALA A 52 3.61 7.97 2.20
CA ALA A 52 3.62 7.12 3.39
C ALA A 52 5.06 6.70 3.72
N GLY A 53 5.44 6.84 4.98
CA GLY A 53 6.81 6.52 5.39
C GLY A 53 7.07 5.02 5.51
N LEU A 54 6.04 4.24 5.85
CA LEU A 54 6.10 2.79 5.93
C LEU A 54 4.88 2.18 5.25
N VAL A 55 5.10 1.17 4.40
CA VAL A 55 4.02 0.42 3.75
C VAL A 55 4.20 -1.06 4.06
N ARG A 56 3.16 -1.65 4.65
CA ARG A 56 3.03 -3.08 4.90
C ARG A 56 1.95 -3.63 3.98
N VAL A 57 2.23 -4.74 3.33
CA VAL A 57 1.28 -5.38 2.42
C VAL A 57 1.03 -6.80 2.90
N ALA A 58 -0.19 -7.08 3.33
CA ALA A 58 -0.60 -8.41 3.72
C ALA A 58 -1.52 -8.98 2.64
N SER A 59 -1.15 -10.15 2.13
CA SER A 59 -1.79 -10.80 0.98
C SER A 59 -1.84 -12.30 1.20
N PRO A 60 -2.76 -13.04 0.53
CA PRO A 60 -2.75 -14.50 0.56
C PRO A 60 -1.37 -15.07 0.25
N ALA A 61 -0.96 -16.08 1.01
CA ALA A 61 0.38 -16.67 0.92
C ALA A 61 0.75 -17.09 -0.51
N GLU A 62 -0.22 -17.57 -1.29
CA GLU A 62 -0.04 -17.97 -2.68
C GLU A 62 0.40 -16.83 -3.62
N VAL A 63 0.00 -15.59 -3.35
CA VAL A 63 0.33 -14.42 -4.20
C VAL A 63 1.37 -13.50 -3.59
N GLN A 64 1.66 -13.61 -2.29
CA GLN A 64 2.60 -12.76 -1.58
C GLN A 64 4.00 -12.68 -2.25
N PRO A 65 4.60 -13.77 -2.78
CA PRO A 65 5.89 -13.68 -3.46
C PRO A 65 5.83 -12.83 -4.73
N THR A 66 4.71 -12.89 -5.45
CA THR A 66 4.48 -12.04 -6.63
C THR A 66 4.29 -10.59 -6.22
N VAL A 67 3.58 -10.32 -5.13
CA VAL A 67 3.43 -8.96 -4.58
C VAL A 67 4.79 -8.38 -4.17
N ALA A 68 5.63 -9.18 -3.52
CA ALA A 68 6.96 -8.77 -3.05
C ALA A 68 7.92 -8.44 -4.21
N SER A 69 7.72 -9.01 -5.41
CA SER A 69 8.59 -8.74 -6.56
C SER A 69 8.31 -7.39 -7.24
N PHE A 70 7.16 -6.75 -6.99
CA PHE A 70 6.81 -5.47 -7.59
C PHE A 70 7.55 -4.27 -6.98
N GLU A 71 7.85 -4.30 -5.68
CA GLU A 71 8.49 -3.18 -5.00
C GLU A 71 9.27 -3.64 -3.75
N PRO A 72 10.61 -3.47 -3.73
CA PRO A 72 11.46 -3.92 -2.64
C PRO A 72 11.24 -3.15 -1.33
N SER A 73 10.63 -1.96 -1.37
CA SER A 73 10.35 -1.15 -0.17
C SER A 73 9.17 -1.67 0.65
N TYR A 74 8.39 -2.63 0.15
CA TYR A 74 7.30 -3.23 0.91
C TYR A 74 7.81 -4.12 2.03
N MET A 75 7.14 -4.04 3.18
CA MET A 75 7.17 -5.13 4.17
C MET A 75 5.97 -6.03 3.90
N THR A 76 6.22 -7.20 3.33
CA THR A 76 5.15 -8.12 2.91
C THR A 76 4.90 -9.20 3.97
N TYR A 77 3.63 -9.53 4.18
CA TYR A 77 3.19 -10.54 5.15
C TYR A 77 2.25 -11.54 4.48
N PRO A 78 2.53 -12.85 4.56
CA PRO A 78 1.60 -13.85 4.08
C PRO A 78 0.40 -13.96 5.03
N LEU A 79 -0.80 -14.11 4.48
CA LEU A 79 -2.03 -14.41 5.20
C LEU A 79 -2.61 -15.74 4.71
N GLU A 80 -3.36 -16.39 5.60
CA GLU A 80 -4.23 -17.52 5.23
C GLU A 80 -5.34 -17.03 4.30
N ASN A 81 -5.83 -17.92 3.45
CA ASN A 81 -6.90 -17.65 2.50
C ASN A 81 -7.80 -18.88 2.36
N ASP A 82 -9.05 -18.64 1.97
CA ASP A 82 -9.97 -19.72 1.62
C ASP A 82 -9.62 -20.38 0.27
N GLU A 83 -10.40 -21.38 -0.10
CA GLU A 83 -10.22 -22.11 -1.37
C GLU A 83 -10.38 -21.23 -2.63
N HIS A 84 -11.04 -20.08 -2.51
CA HIS A 84 -11.25 -19.11 -3.58
C HIS A 84 -10.18 -18.01 -3.61
N GLY A 85 -9.27 -17.99 -2.64
CA GLY A 85 -8.19 -17.02 -2.53
C GLY A 85 -8.59 -15.70 -1.87
N ALA A 86 -9.71 -15.67 -1.14
CA ALA A 86 -10.12 -14.54 -0.32
C ALA A 86 -9.48 -14.61 1.09
N LEU A 87 -9.26 -13.44 1.70
CA LEU A 87 -8.75 -13.27 3.07
C LEU A 87 -9.83 -13.55 4.13
#